data_AF-A0A6N0BSL2-F1
#
_entry.id   AF-A0A6N0BSL2-F1
#
_cell.length_a   1.000
_cell.length_b   1.000
_cell.length_c   1.000
_cell.angle_alpha   90.00
_cell.angle_beta   90.00
_cell.angle_gamma   90.00
#
_symmetry.space_group_name_H-M   'P 1'
#
loop_
_entity.id
_entity.type
_entity.pdbx_description
1 polymer ?
#
loop_
_entity_poly.entity_id
_entity_poly.type
_entity_poly.pdbx_seq_one_letter_code
_entity_poly.pdbx_strand_id
1 'polypeptide(L)'
;MTTEHSVHEHTAQLDRVMNTICTRTLNHFAEEAKINGESLKDAFERYEIDYAWHVLGSDRLRDATLACLAQRHSHVATDAQRASLADILKSAAAAQAPELLMSFDNEVPDQLADSLCAAWTGRTPSPGSAQAA
;
A
#
# COMPACT_ATOMS: atom_id res chain seq x y z
N MET A 1 2.04 -20.48 -22.38
CA MET A 1 0.96 -19.65 -21.80
C MET A 1 1.41 -19.14 -20.43
N THR A 2 2.53 -18.41 -20.37
CA THR A 2 3.21 -18.04 -19.11
C THR A 2 3.08 -16.54 -18.80
N THR A 3 2.71 -15.74 -19.78
CA THR A 3 2.49 -14.29 -19.66
C THR A 3 1.16 -13.95 -18.96
N GLU A 4 0.13 -14.77 -19.14
CA GLU A 4 -1.20 -14.53 -18.55
C GLU A 4 -1.22 -14.75 -17.03
N HIS A 5 -0.31 -15.57 -16.51
CA HIS A 5 -0.20 -15.86 -15.07
C HIS A 5 0.44 -14.68 -14.33
N SER A 6 1.57 -14.15 -14.83
CA SER A 6 2.20 -12.96 -14.23
C SER A 6 1.33 -11.71 -14.28
N VAL A 7 0.52 -11.52 -15.33
CA VAL A 7 -0.38 -10.36 -15.42
C VAL A 7 -1.54 -10.47 -14.43
N HIS A 8 -2.09 -11.67 -14.22
CA HIS A 8 -3.12 -11.88 -13.19
C HIS A 8 -2.57 -11.72 -11.77
N GLU A 9 -1.37 -12.24 -11.50
CA GLU A 9 -0.71 -12.07 -10.20
C GLU A 9 -0.40 -10.60 -9.91
N HIS A 10 0.07 -9.85 -10.91
CA HIS A 10 0.31 -8.42 -10.81
C HIS A 10 -0.98 -7.63 -10.56
N THR A 11 -2.07 -7.97 -11.25
CA THR A 11 -3.36 -7.29 -11.09
C THR A 11 -4.00 -7.58 -9.73
N ALA A 12 -3.90 -8.82 -9.24
CA ALA A 12 -4.39 -9.19 -7.90
C ALA A 12 -3.55 -8.56 -6.78
N GLN A 13 -2.24 -8.41 -6.99
CA GLN A 13 -1.36 -7.68 -6.08
C GLN A 13 -1.70 -6.19 -6.05
N LEU A 14 -1.91 -5.59 -7.23
CA LEU A 14 -2.35 -4.20 -7.35
C LEU A 14 -3.68 -3.99 -6.61
N ASP A 15 -4.68 -4.84 -6.84
CA ASP A 15 -5.99 -4.74 -6.18
C ASP A 15 -5.88 -4.84 -4.66
N ARG A 16 -5.06 -5.78 -4.14
CA ARG A 16 -4.75 -5.85 -2.71
C ARG A 16 -4.11 -4.58 -2.19
N VAL A 17 -3.12 -4.04 -2.89
CA VAL A 17 -2.46 -2.78 -2.48
C VAL A 17 -3.48 -1.66 -2.46
N MET A 18 -4.31 -1.55 -3.50
CA MET A 18 -5.36 -0.54 -3.63
C MET A 18 -6.46 -0.68 -2.56
N ASN A 19 -6.76 -1.91 -2.11
CA ASN A 19 -7.68 -2.19 -1.00
C ASN A 19 -7.07 -1.88 0.37
N THR A 20 -5.75 -2.09 0.50
CA THR A 20 -5.01 -1.85 1.74
C THR A 20 -4.78 -0.35 1.99
N ILE A 21 -4.63 0.44 0.93
CA ILE A 21 -4.40 1.88 1.04
C ILE A 21 -5.72 2.63 1.25
N CYS A 22 -5.87 3.21 2.43
CA CYS A 22 -6.98 4.11 2.72
C CYS A 22 -6.76 5.43 1.98
N THR A 23 -7.40 5.57 0.82
CA THR A 23 -7.41 6.81 0.06
C THR A 23 -8.69 7.57 0.37
N ARG A 24 -8.56 8.83 0.79
CA ARG A 24 -9.68 9.73 1.05
C ARG A 24 -9.58 10.93 0.12
N THR A 25 -10.71 11.43 -0.34
CA THR A 25 -10.71 12.66 -1.14
C THR A 25 -10.36 13.85 -0.26
N LEU A 26 -9.71 14.85 -0.86
CA LEU A 26 -9.43 16.14 -0.19
C LEU A 26 -10.71 16.80 0.34
N ASN A 27 -11.84 16.58 -0.33
CA ASN A 27 -13.14 17.11 0.06
C ASN A 27 -13.61 16.50 1.39
N HIS A 28 -13.53 15.17 1.51
CA HIS A 28 -13.89 14.47 2.74
C HIS A 28 -12.98 14.87 3.91
N PHE A 29 -11.69 15.05 3.65
CA PHE A 29 -10.73 15.52 4.66
C PHE A 29 -10.98 16.97 5.09
N ALA A 30 -11.34 17.85 4.14
CA ALA A 30 -11.73 19.23 4.43
C ALA A 30 -13.00 19.29 5.28
N GLU A 31 -13.97 18.40 5.03
CA GLU A 31 -15.16 18.26 5.86
C GLU A 31 -14.81 17.79 7.28
N GLU A 32 -13.94 16.79 7.43
CA GLU A 32 -13.48 16.31 8.74
C GLU A 32 -12.70 17.38 9.52
N ALA A 33 -11.77 18.08 8.89
CA ALA A 33 -11.02 19.18 9.52
C ALA A 33 -11.98 20.28 9.99
N LYS A 34 -12.99 20.61 9.17
CA LYS A 34 -14.03 21.58 9.53
C LYS A 34 -14.88 21.12 10.72
N ILE A 35 -15.22 19.84 10.81
CA ILE A 35 -15.95 19.26 11.95
C ILE A 35 -15.10 19.32 13.23
N ASN A 36 -13.80 19.03 13.12
CA ASN A 36 -12.87 19.08 14.25
C ASN A 36 -12.48 20.52 14.66
N GLY A 37 -12.88 21.53 13.89
CA GLY A 37 -12.48 22.92 14.13
C GLY A 37 -10.97 23.16 13.91
N GLU A 38 -10.30 22.23 13.24
CA GLU A 38 -8.87 22.25 12.93
C GLU A 38 -8.66 22.88 11.54
N SER A 39 -7.61 23.67 11.37
CA SER A 39 -7.28 24.17 10.04
C SER A 39 -6.80 23.02 9.16
N LEU A 40 -7.24 22.98 7.90
CA LEU A 40 -6.78 22.00 6.91
C LEU A 40 -5.26 21.84 6.92
N LYS A 41 -4.51 22.94 7.00
CA LYS A 41 -3.05 22.90 7.07
C LYS A 41 -2.52 22.14 8.30
N ASP A 42 -3.14 22.36 9.46
CA ASP A 42 -2.78 21.71 10.72
C ASP A 42 -3.08 20.21 10.65
N ALA A 43 -4.23 19.85 10.09
CA ALA A 43 -4.60 18.47 9.83
C ALA A 43 -3.62 17.80 8.82
N PHE A 44 -3.24 18.50 7.76
CA PHE A 44 -2.26 18.02 6.78
C PHE A 44 -0.88 17.77 7.42
N GLU A 45 -0.40 18.68 8.26
CA GLU A 45 0.88 18.51 8.97
C GLU A 45 0.79 17.41 10.03
N ARG A 46 -0.31 17.34 10.77
CA ARG A 46 -0.54 16.38 11.86
C ARG A 46 -0.63 14.94 11.38
N TYR A 47 -1.32 14.71 10.26
CA TYR A 47 -1.54 13.38 9.70
C TYR A 47 -0.56 13.05 8.57
N GLU A 48 0.45 13.90 8.34
CA GLU A 48 1.39 13.81 7.20
C GLU A 48 0.64 13.46 5.90
N ILE A 49 -0.43 14.20 5.61
CA ILE A 49 -1.27 13.94 4.44
C ILE A 49 -0.56 14.47 3.21
N ASP A 50 -0.40 13.59 2.23
CA ASP A 50 0.14 13.94 0.92
C ASP A 50 -0.73 13.30 -0.18
N TYR A 51 -0.46 13.62 -1.43
CA TYR A 51 -1.22 13.04 -2.54
C TYR A 51 -0.98 11.53 -2.61
N ALA A 52 -2.03 10.74 -2.80
CA ALA A 52 -1.92 9.28 -2.83
C ALA A 52 -0.90 8.79 -3.88
N TRP A 53 -0.89 9.40 -5.06
CA TRP A 53 0.09 9.10 -6.11
C TRP A 53 1.53 9.45 -5.70
N HIS A 54 1.72 10.52 -4.93
CA HIS A 54 3.03 10.95 -4.45
C HIS A 54 3.53 10.07 -3.31
N VAL A 55 2.66 9.70 -2.37
CA VAL A 55 2.96 8.74 -1.29
C VAL A 55 3.35 7.38 -1.85
N LEU A 56 2.55 6.84 -2.78
CA LEU A 56 2.80 5.54 -3.43
C LEU A 56 4.06 5.55 -4.29
N GLY A 57 4.32 6.65 -5.00
CA GLY A 57 5.52 6.83 -5.82
C GLY A 57 6.77 7.18 -5.03
N SER A 58 6.66 7.46 -3.72
CA SER A 58 7.77 7.92 -2.90
C SER A 58 8.73 6.79 -2.55
N ASP A 59 10.02 7.09 -2.65
CA ASP A 59 11.09 6.23 -2.13
C ASP A 59 10.92 5.93 -0.64
N ARG A 60 10.31 6.84 0.14
CA ARG A 60 10.05 6.65 1.57
C ARG A 60 9.15 5.44 1.83
N LEU A 61 8.06 5.31 1.06
CA LEU A 61 7.12 4.19 1.23
C LEU A 61 7.77 2.88 0.78
N ARG A 62 8.47 2.92 -0.35
CA ARG A 62 9.20 1.76 -0.88
C ARG A 62 10.23 1.23 0.11
N ASP A 63 11.07 2.11 0.66
CA ASP A 63 12.11 1.73 1.62
C ASP A 63 11.51 1.20 2.93
N ALA A 64 10.45 1.85 3.44
CA ALA A 64 9.72 1.38 4.62
C ALA A 64 9.11 -0.02 4.41
N THR A 65 8.47 -0.28 3.26
CA THR A 65 7.94 -1.61 2.93
C THR A 65 9.06 -2.65 2.81
N LEU A 66 10.20 -2.30 2.23
CA LEU A 66 11.36 -3.20 2.14
C LEU A 66 11.96 -3.50 3.53
N ALA A 67 12.00 -2.51 4.43
CA ALA A 67 12.43 -2.70 5.80
C ALA A 67 11.48 -3.63 6.58
N CYS A 68 10.16 -3.47 6.42
CA CYS A 68 9.17 -4.40 7.00
C CYS A 68 9.32 -5.82 6.44
N LEU A 69 9.48 -5.97 5.11
CA LEU A 69 9.73 -7.26 4.48
C LEU A 69 11.00 -7.93 4.98
N ALA A 70 12.10 -7.18 5.10
CA ALA A 70 13.37 -7.69 5.62
C ALA A 70 13.26 -8.18 7.06
N GLN A 71 12.52 -7.45 7.91
CA GLN A 71 12.25 -7.86 9.29
C GLN A 71 11.43 -9.17 9.35
N ARG A 72 10.45 -9.35 8.47
CA ARG A 72 9.56 -10.53 8.49
C ARG A 72 10.20 -11.78 7.89
N HIS A 73 10.89 -11.64 6.77
CA HIS A 73 11.51 -12.78 6.08
C HIS A 73 12.89 -13.14 6.65
N SER A 74 13.46 -12.33 7.55
CA SER A 74 14.86 -12.44 8.00
C SER A 74 15.87 -12.49 6.83
N HIS A 75 15.46 -12.04 5.64
CA HIS A 75 16.27 -12.01 4.43
C HIS A 75 16.01 -10.70 3.70
N VAL A 76 17.06 -10.11 3.12
CA VAL A 76 16.96 -8.88 2.33
C VAL A 76 16.17 -9.19 1.06
N ALA A 77 15.14 -8.41 0.78
CA ALA A 77 14.38 -8.52 -0.46
C ALA A 77 15.34 -8.51 -1.67
N THR A 78 15.20 -9.51 -2.54
CA THR A 78 16.03 -9.67 -3.74
C THR A 78 15.80 -8.51 -4.71
N ASP A 79 16.75 -8.28 -5.62
CA ASP A 79 16.64 -7.22 -6.62
C ASP A 79 15.37 -7.35 -7.48
N ALA A 80 14.99 -8.59 -7.82
CA ALA A 80 13.74 -8.89 -8.50
C ALA A 80 12.50 -8.48 -7.70
N GLN A 81 12.48 -8.77 -6.39
CA GLN A 81 11.39 -8.36 -5.49
C GLN A 81 11.30 -6.83 -5.33
N ARG A 82 12.45 -6.15 -5.27
CA ARG A 82 12.52 -4.69 -5.23
C ARG A 82 12.00 -4.05 -6.52
N ALA A 83 12.38 -4.61 -7.67
CA ALA A 83 11.90 -4.17 -8.97
C ALA A 83 10.38 -4.40 -9.11
N SER A 84 9.87 -5.57 -8.72
CA SER A 84 8.43 -5.85 -8.72
C SER A 84 7.65 -4.93 -7.77
N LEU A 85 8.15 -4.68 -6.55
CA LEU A 85 7.52 -3.72 -5.63
C LEU A 85 7.48 -2.32 -6.24
N ALA A 86 8.59 -1.86 -6.83
CA ALA A 86 8.65 -0.54 -7.47
C ALA A 86 7.66 -0.42 -8.63
N ASP A 87 7.51 -1.47 -9.44
CA ASP A 87 6.58 -1.50 -10.57
C ASP A 87 5.11 -1.52 -10.12
N ILE A 88 4.79 -2.30 -9.09
CA ILE A 88 3.45 -2.35 -8.47
C ILE A 88 3.10 -1.00 -7.87
N LEU A 89 4.00 -0.38 -7.09
CA LEU A 89 3.80 0.93 -6.49
C LEU A 89 3.62 2.01 -7.55
N LYS A 90 4.41 1.97 -8.63
CA LYS A 90 4.31 2.91 -9.75
C LYS A 90 2.99 2.73 -10.52
N SER A 91 2.57 1.50 -10.73
CA SER A 91 1.27 1.17 -11.33
C SER A 91 0.11 1.62 -10.44
N ALA A 92 0.22 1.42 -9.13
CA ALA A 92 -0.76 1.88 -8.15
C ALA A 92 -0.85 3.40 -8.15
N ALA A 93 0.30 4.09 -8.11
CA ALA A 93 0.37 5.54 -8.20
C ALA A 93 -0.26 6.10 -9.48
N ALA A 94 -0.08 5.43 -10.63
CA ALA A 94 -0.69 5.81 -11.89
C ALA A 94 -2.20 5.50 -11.96
N ALA A 95 -2.66 4.48 -11.21
CA ALA A 95 -4.07 4.14 -11.08
C ALA A 95 -4.82 5.02 -10.05
N GLN A 96 -4.08 5.73 -9.18
CA GLN A 96 -4.66 6.67 -8.23
C GLN A 96 -5.17 7.93 -8.93
N ALA A 97 -6.34 8.40 -8.49
CA ALA A 97 -6.84 9.70 -8.93
C ALA A 97 -5.99 10.83 -8.31
N PRO A 98 -5.67 11.89 -9.08
CA PRO A 98 -4.82 12.99 -8.61
C PRO A 98 -5.44 13.81 -7.47
N GLU A 99 -6.74 13.66 -7.24
CA GLU A 99 -7.52 14.30 -6.18
C GLU A 99 -7.60 13.47 -4.88
N LEU A 100 -7.09 12.23 -4.89
CA LEU A 100 -7.03 11.39 -3.72
C LEU A 100 -5.83 11.76 -2.85
N LEU A 101 -6.13 11.96 -1.57
CA LEU A 101 -5.15 12.14 -0.52
C LEU A 101 -4.96 10.84 0.25
N MET A 102 -3.77 10.67 0.76
CA MET A 102 -3.39 9.55 1.58
C MET A 102 -2.58 10.08 2.76
N SER A 103 -3.00 9.76 3.97
CA SER A 103 -2.15 9.94 5.14
C SER A 103 -0.97 8.97 5.03
N PHE A 104 0.24 9.45 5.31
CA PHE A 104 1.39 8.58 5.48
C PHE A 104 1.25 7.81 6.80
N ASP A 105 0.32 6.87 6.86
CA ASP A 105 0.14 6.02 8.02
C ASP A 105 1.25 4.97 8.06
N ASN A 106 1.87 4.78 9.22
CA ASN A 106 2.95 3.80 9.39
C ASN A 106 2.48 2.35 9.23
N GLU A 107 1.17 2.10 9.28
CA GLU A 107 0.59 0.77 9.06
C GLU A 107 0.54 0.40 7.56
N VAL A 108 0.56 1.37 6.65
CA VAL A 108 0.55 1.14 5.20
C VAL A 108 1.74 0.28 4.74
N PRO A 109 3.01 0.63 5.02
CA PRO A 109 4.15 -0.18 4.59
C PRO A 109 4.16 -1.57 5.25
N ASP A 110 3.62 -1.70 6.46
CA ASP A 110 3.53 -2.96 7.21
C ASP A 110 2.48 -3.92 6.60
N GLN A 111 1.30 -3.41 6.25
CA GLN A 111 0.27 -4.20 5.57
C GLN A 111 0.64 -4.53 4.11
N LEU A 112 1.33 -3.62 3.41
CA LEU A 112 1.91 -3.88 2.09
C LEU A 112 2.94 -5.00 2.15
N ALA A 113 3.84 -4.94 3.14
CA ALA A 113 4.81 -6.00 3.37
C ALA A 113 4.12 -7.34 3.68
N ASP A 114 3.00 -7.33 4.40
CA ASP A 114 2.23 -8.56 4.69
C ASP A 114 1.65 -9.18 3.44
N SER A 115 0.96 -8.35 2.66
CA SER A 115 0.28 -8.78 1.45
C SER A 115 1.26 -9.33 0.42
N LEU A 116 2.43 -8.70 0.29
CA LEU A 116 3.51 -9.14 -0.60
C LEU A 116 4.24 -10.38 -0.06
N CYS A 117 4.49 -10.44 1.25
CA CYS A 117 5.04 -11.62 1.92
C CYS A 117 4.16 -12.85 1.68
N ALA A 118 2.84 -12.71 1.88
CA ALA A 118 1.86 -13.76 1.63
C ALA A 118 1.84 -14.20 0.15
N ALA A 119 1.93 -13.23 -0.78
CA ALA A 119 1.98 -13.52 -2.21
C ALA A 119 3.27 -14.25 -2.62
N TRP A 120 4.44 -13.78 -2.17
CA TRP A 120 5.73 -14.37 -2.55
C TRP A 120 6.04 -15.70 -1.87
N THR A 121 5.48 -15.94 -0.69
CA THR A 121 5.58 -17.26 -0.03
C THR A 121 4.61 -18.29 -0.61
N GLY A 122 3.78 -17.93 -1.59
CA GLY A 122 2.73 -18.79 -2.13
C GLY A 122 1.66 -19.15 -1.09
N ARG A 123 1.67 -18.49 0.07
CA ARG A 123 0.68 -18.67 1.12
C ARG A 123 -0.43 -17.66 0.87
N THR A 124 -1.33 -18.00 -0.03
CA THR A 124 -2.69 -17.45 0.04
C THR A 124 -3.16 -17.63 1.49
N PRO A 125 -3.51 -16.56 2.24
CA PRO A 125 -4.27 -16.75 3.46
C PRO A 125 -5.57 -17.40 3.01
N SER A 126 -5.68 -18.72 3.20
CA SER A 126 -6.92 -19.44 2.96
C SER A 126 -8.01 -18.76 3.80
N PRO A 127 -9.08 -18.22 3.18
CA PRO A 127 -10.24 -17.81 3.95
C PRO A 127 -10.97 -19.10 4.35
N GLY A 128 -10.55 -19.72 5.46
CA GLY A 128 -11.22 -20.91 5.98
C GLY A 128 -10.29 -21.94 6.58
N SER A 129 -9.97 -21.77 7.86
CA SER A 129 -9.81 -22.90 8.79
C SER A 129 -10.74 -22.69 9.98
N ALA A 130 -12.02 -22.46 9.68
CA ALA A 130 -13.10 -22.78 10.60
C ALA A 130 -13.57 -24.20 10.24
N GLN A 131 -12.96 -25.23 10.84
CA GLN A 131 -13.66 -26.51 10.98
C GLN A 131 -13.08 -27.36 12.13
N ALA A 132 -13.87 -27.40 13.20
CA ALA A 132 -14.16 -28.50 14.12
C ALA A 132 -13.03 -29.41 14.60
N ALA A 133 -12.77 -29.34 15.91
CA ALA A 133 -12.69 -30.50 16.78
C ALA A 133 -13.46 -30.19 18.07
#